data_AF-A0A2N6QKE5-F1
#
_entry.id   AF-A0A2N6QKE5-F1
#
_cell.length_a   1.000
_cell.length_b   1.000
_cell.length_c   1.000
_cell.angle_alpha   90.00
_cell.angle_beta   90.00
_cell.angle_gamma   90.00
#
_symmetry.space_group_name_H-M   'P 1'
#
loop_
_entity.id
_entity.type
_entity.pdbx_description
1 polymer ?
#
loop_
_entity_poly.entity_id
_entity_poly.type
_entity_poly.pdbx_seq_one_letter_code
_entity_poly.pdbx_strand_id
1 'polypeptide(L)'
;MYKQIFNKSDGTPKLIENDDYDKALYTEIQPPTYLYQPIYFDGNEWIGTPYEDWKKNQPEIEDESIVDEKDEIIADLSVQLLETQTTMRSLEKDVANLSITMLGGETDA
;
A
#
# COMPACT_ATOMS: atom_id res chain seq x y z
N MET A 1 34.63 20.08 2.19
CA MET A 1 33.34 20.80 2.10
C MET A 1 32.40 19.85 1.41
N TYR A 2 31.22 19.55 1.96
CA TYR A 2 30.32 18.61 1.31
C TYR A 2 29.65 19.24 0.08
N LYS A 3 29.45 18.44 -0.97
CA LYS A 3 28.80 18.83 -2.21
C LYS A 3 27.74 17.81 -2.57
N GLN A 4 26.66 18.26 -3.21
CA GLN A 4 25.59 17.39 -3.68
C GLN A 4 25.74 17.15 -5.19
N ILE A 5 25.65 15.90 -5.59
CA ILE A 5 25.61 15.44 -6.98
C ILE A 5 24.32 14.64 -7.20
N PHE A 6 23.94 14.45 -8.45
CA PHE A 6 22.70 13.79 -8.85
C PHE A 6 23.02 12.65 -9.82
N ASN A 7 22.42 11.48 -9.62
CA ASN A 7 22.53 10.36 -10.53
C ASN A 7 21.81 10.67 -11.84
N LYS A 8 22.52 10.63 -12.98
CA LYS A 8 21.97 10.98 -14.30
C LYS A 8 20.80 10.09 -14.75
N SER A 9 20.63 8.89 -14.19
CA SER A 9 19.53 8.00 -14.59
C SER A 9 18.18 8.37 -14.00
N ASP A 10 18.13 9.09 -12.87
CA ASP A 10 16.90 9.29 -12.11
C ASP A 10 16.84 10.58 -11.27
N GLY A 11 17.93 11.33 -11.19
CA GLY A 11 18.00 12.55 -10.37
C GLY A 11 18.21 12.32 -8.88
N THR A 12 18.50 11.08 -8.45
CA THR A 12 18.71 10.77 -7.03
C THR A 12 19.92 11.54 -6.49
N PRO A 13 19.76 12.33 -5.41
CA PRO A 13 20.84 13.10 -4.85
C PRO A 13 21.80 12.23 -4.03
N LYS A 14 23.08 12.57 -4.07
CA LYS A 14 24.15 11.96 -3.27
C LYS A 14 25.09 13.05 -2.74
N LEU A 15 25.47 12.94 -1.48
CA LEU A 15 26.44 13.84 -0.86
C LEU A 15 27.86 13.27 -1.02
N ILE A 16 28.81 14.12 -1.39
CA ILE A 16 30.23 13.78 -1.53
C ILE A 16 31.10 14.77 -0.73
N GLU A 17 32.26 14.31 -0.27
CA GLU A 17 33.20 15.11 0.52
C GLU A 17 34.24 15.86 -0.32
N ASN A 18 34.57 15.28 -1.49
CA ASN A 18 35.60 15.72 -2.42
C ASN A 18 35.07 15.57 -3.85
N ASP A 19 35.68 16.25 -4.83
CA ASP A 19 35.27 16.21 -6.25
C ASP A 19 35.63 14.89 -6.98
N ASP A 20 35.85 13.80 -6.23
CA ASP A 20 36.13 12.47 -6.75
C ASP A 20 34.82 11.69 -6.89
N TYR A 21 34.23 11.77 -8.08
CA TYR A 21 33.02 11.03 -8.44
C TYR A 21 33.01 10.69 -9.92
N ASP A 22 32.25 9.65 -10.27
CA ASP A 22 32.11 9.23 -11.66
C ASP A 22 31.24 10.24 -12.45
N LYS A 23 31.90 11.13 -13.20
CA LYS A 23 31.24 12.12 -14.06
C LYS A 23 30.46 11.50 -15.22
N ALA A 24 30.66 10.21 -15.52
CA ALA A 24 29.83 9.51 -16.48
C ALA A 24 28.44 9.24 -15.89
N LEU A 25 28.37 8.86 -14.62
CA LEU A 25 27.13 8.49 -13.91
C LEU A 25 26.45 9.66 -13.19
N TYR A 26 27.21 10.66 -12.76
CA TYR A 26 26.69 11.75 -11.93
C TYR A 26 26.89 13.12 -12.57
N THR A 27 26.02 14.05 -12.20
CA THR A 27 26.08 15.47 -12.58
C THR A 27 25.88 16.35 -11.35
N GLU A 28 26.40 17.56 -11.39
CA GLU A 28 26.16 18.59 -10.36
C GLU A 28 24.90 19.40 -10.65
N ILE A 29 24.33 19.24 -11.86
CA ILE A 29 23.15 19.95 -12.30
C ILE A 29 21.92 19.31 -11.67
N GLN A 30 21.20 20.06 -10.85
CA GLN A 30 19.99 19.61 -10.20
C GLN A 30 18.85 19.38 -11.22
N PRO A 31 18.09 18.26 -11.12
CA PRO A 31 16.90 18.07 -11.93
C PRO A 31 15.85 19.17 -11.65
N PRO A 32 15.29 19.81 -12.68
CA PRO A 32 14.21 20.78 -12.51
C PRO A 32 12.95 20.13 -11.93
N THR A 33 12.22 20.88 -11.10
CA THR A 33 11.01 20.40 -10.40
C THR A 33 9.78 20.27 -11.29
N TYR A 34 9.79 20.85 -12.49
CA TYR A 34 8.65 20.83 -13.41
C TYR A 34 8.61 19.60 -14.32
N LEU A 35 9.62 18.72 -14.25
CA LEU A 35 9.69 17.50 -15.06
C LEU A 35 8.84 16.39 -14.44
N TYR A 36 8.05 15.71 -15.27
CA TYR A 36 7.34 14.52 -14.86
C TYR A 36 8.25 13.29 -14.91
N GLN A 37 8.11 12.40 -13.92
CA GLN A 37 8.90 11.16 -13.87
C GLN A 37 8.39 10.10 -14.86
N PRO A 38 9.26 9.17 -15.30
CA PRO A 38 10.71 9.11 -15.07
C PRO A 38 11.48 10.27 -15.74
N ILE A 39 12.62 10.65 -15.15
CA ILE A 39 13.54 11.68 -15.65
C ILE A 39 14.94 11.11 -15.85
N TYR A 40 15.71 11.66 -16.80
CA TYR A 40 17.13 11.33 -17.00
C TYR A 40 17.91 12.53 -17.52
N PHE A 41 19.23 12.49 -17.43
CA PHE A 41 20.13 13.53 -17.92
C PHE A 41 20.77 13.11 -19.25
N ASP A 42 20.56 13.90 -20.31
CA ASP A 42 21.01 13.56 -21.68
C ASP A 42 22.48 13.92 -21.98
N GLY A 43 23.15 14.56 -21.01
CA GLY A 43 24.51 15.09 -21.15
C GLY A 43 24.57 16.61 -21.07
N ASN A 44 23.46 17.30 -21.36
CA ASN A 44 23.32 18.74 -21.30
C ASN A 44 22.21 19.17 -20.34
N GLU A 45 21.04 18.55 -20.44
CA GLU A 45 19.84 18.91 -19.69
C GLU A 45 19.08 17.68 -19.17
N TRP A 46 18.14 17.95 -18.27
CA TRP A 46 17.26 16.93 -17.73
C TRP A 46 16.02 16.79 -18.61
N ILE A 47 15.75 15.57 -19.04
CA ILE A 47 14.60 15.20 -19.85
C ILE A 47 13.63 14.41 -18.97
N GLY A 48 12.39 14.88 -18.91
CA GLY A 48 11.30 14.20 -18.23
C GLY A 48 10.29 13.60 -19.20
N THR A 49 9.35 12.86 -18.63
CA THR A 49 8.21 12.30 -19.37
C THR A 49 7.27 13.43 -19.82
N PRO A 50 6.76 13.42 -21.06
CA PRO A 50 5.73 14.37 -21.48
C PRO A 50 4.49 14.29 -20.58
N TYR A 51 3.86 15.44 -20.29
CA TYR A 51 2.69 15.49 -19.40
C TYR A 51 1.57 14.53 -19.82
N GLU A 52 1.26 14.46 -21.11
CA GLU A 52 0.21 13.59 -21.64
C GLU A 52 0.50 12.10 -21.38
N ASP A 53 1.76 11.67 -21.56
CA ASP A 53 2.17 10.29 -21.32
C ASP A 53 2.20 9.98 -19.82
N TRP A 54 2.71 10.91 -19.01
CA TRP A 54 2.69 10.79 -17.54
C TRP A 54 1.25 10.66 -17.02
N LYS A 55 0.33 11.48 -17.55
CA LYS A 55 -1.09 11.48 -17.19
C LYS A 55 -1.77 10.17 -17.54
N LYS A 56 -1.48 9.61 -18.72
CA LYS A 56 -2.03 8.31 -19.15
C LYS A 56 -1.56 7.15 -18.29
N ASN A 57 -0.36 7.25 -17.72
CA ASN A 57 0.24 6.23 -16.87
C ASN A 57 -0.01 6.45 -15.37
N GLN A 58 -0.83 7.44 -15.00
CA GLN A 58 -1.27 7.55 -13.61
C GLN A 58 -2.17 6.36 -13.27
N PRO A 59 -2.08 5.83 -12.03
CA PRO A 59 -3.07 4.87 -11.54
C PRO A 59 -4.46 5.43 -11.79
N GLU A 60 -5.39 4.59 -12.25
CA GLU A 60 -6.80 4.93 -12.20
C GLU A 60 -7.10 5.26 -10.74
N ILE A 61 -7.54 6.48 -10.48
CA ILE A 61 -8.02 6.85 -9.15
C ILE A 61 -9.26 6.01 -8.96
N GLU A 62 -9.15 4.94 -8.17
CA GLU A 62 -10.33 4.22 -7.68
C GLU A 62 -11.18 5.27 -6.96
N ASP A 63 -12.35 5.55 -7.53
CA ASP A 63 -13.30 6.46 -6.93
C ASP A 63 -13.74 5.82 -5.61
N GLU A 64 -13.24 6.33 -4.47
CA GLU A 64 -13.57 5.84 -3.12
C GLU A 64 -15.08 5.83 -2.84
N SER A 65 -15.92 6.43 -3.69
CA SER A 65 -17.38 6.37 -3.61
C SER A 65 -18.01 5.11 -4.20
N ILE A 66 -17.24 4.32 -4.96
CA ILE A 66 -17.68 3.04 -5.52
C ILE A 66 -17.22 1.95 -4.55
N VAL A 67 -18.15 1.44 -3.74
CA VAL A 67 -17.92 0.21 -2.97
C VAL A 67 -17.56 -0.90 -3.96
N ASP A 68 -16.36 -1.49 -3.85
CA ASP A 68 -15.97 -2.63 -4.69
C ASP A 68 -16.93 -3.79 -4.39
N GLU A 69 -17.35 -4.53 -5.42
CA GLU A 69 -18.15 -5.77 -5.26
C GLU A 69 -17.46 -6.72 -4.26
N LYS A 70 -16.12 -6.70 -4.21
CA LYS A 70 -15.36 -7.45 -3.20
C LYS A 70 -15.64 -6.99 -1.78
N ASP A 71 -15.81 -5.69 -1.55
CA ASP A 71 -16.09 -5.16 -0.21
C ASP A 71 -17.49 -5.57 0.25
N GLU A 72 -18.47 -5.61 -0.65
CA GLU A 72 -19.82 -6.12 -0.35
C GLU A 72 -19.77 -7.62 0.01
N ILE A 73 -19.04 -8.42 -0.79
CA ILE A 73 -18.86 -9.85 -0.52
C ILE A 73 -18.14 -10.07 0.82
N ILE A 74 -17.09 -9.30 1.13
CA ILE A 74 -16.36 -9.39 2.39
C ILE A 74 -17.28 -9.06 3.57
N ALA A 75 -18.12 -8.03 3.44
CA ALA A 75 -19.07 -7.65 4.47
C ALA A 75 -20.08 -8.77 4.74
N ASP A 76 -20.68 -9.33 3.68
CA ASP A 76 -21.65 -10.42 3.79
C ASP A 76 -21.04 -11.67 4.42
N LEU A 77 -19.85 -12.10 3.95
CA LEU A 77 -19.12 -13.23 4.53
C LEU A 77 -18.76 -13.00 6.01
N SER A 78 -18.44 -11.76 6.39
CA SER A 78 -18.14 -11.40 7.78
C SER A 78 -19.38 -11.54 8.67
N VAL A 79 -20.55 -11.13 8.18
CA VAL A 79 -21.82 -11.31 8.89
C VAL A 79 -22.14 -12.80 9.05
N GLN A 80 -22.06 -13.58 7.97
CA GLN A 80 -22.29 -15.03 8.01
C GLN A 80 -21.35 -15.75 8.99
N LEU A 81 -20.09 -15.34 9.07
CA LEU A 81 -19.13 -15.89 10.03
C LEU A 81 -19.54 -15.59 11.48
N LEU A 82 -19.98 -14.36 11.77
CA LEU A 82 -20.46 -13.97 13.10
C LEU A 82 -21.72 -14.75 13.49
N GLU A 83 -22.68 -14.90 12.59
CA GLU A 83 -23.90 -15.70 12.81
C GLU A 83 -23.56 -17.18 13.09
N THR A 84 -22.60 -17.74 12.35
CA THR A 84 -22.14 -19.11 12.55
C THR A 84 -21.49 -19.27 13.93
N GLN A 85 -20.63 -18.32 14.33
CA GLN A 85 -19.98 -18.36 15.65
C GLN A 85 -20.97 -18.20 16.80
N THR A 86 -21.99 -17.35 16.67
CA THR A 86 -23.02 -17.18 17.71
C THR A 86 -23.86 -18.44 17.85
N THR A 87 -24.27 -19.05 16.73
CA THR A 87 -24.98 -20.33 16.72
C THR A 87 -24.17 -21.45 17.39
N MET A 88 -22.87 -21.55 17.09
CA MET A 88 -21.97 -22.53 17.71
C MET A 88 -21.90 -22.36 19.24
N ARG A 89 -21.72 -21.12 19.73
CA ARG A 89 -21.71 -20.83 21.17
C ARG A 89 -23.02 -21.19 21.86
N SER A 90 -24.16 -20.96 21.20
CA SER A 90 -25.47 -21.36 21.71
C SER A 90 -25.56 -22.88 21.83
N LEU A 91 -25.14 -23.60 20.79
CA LEU A 91 -25.16 -25.06 20.78
C LEU A 91 -24.25 -25.65 21.87
N GLU A 92 -23.06 -25.07 22.06
CA GLU A 92 -22.15 -25.45 23.15
C GLU A 92 -22.81 -25.27 24.52
N LYS A 93 -23.52 -24.15 24.74
CA LYS A 93 -24.27 -23.90 25.97
C LYS A 93 -25.39 -24.91 26.18
N ASP A 94 -26.15 -25.22 25.14
CA ASP A 94 -27.25 -26.19 25.20
C ASP A 94 -26.74 -27.60 25.53
N VAL A 95 -25.62 -28.00 24.91
CA VAL A 95 -24.96 -29.30 25.21
C VAL A 95 -24.45 -29.34 26.65
N ALA A 96 -23.86 -28.24 27.14
CA ALA A 96 -23.41 -28.16 28.54
C ALA A 96 -24.58 -28.29 29.51
N ASN A 97 -25.68 -27.57 29.27
CA ASN A 97 -26.89 -27.64 30.09
C ASN A 97 -27.48 -29.05 30.12
N LEU A 98 -27.65 -29.69 28.96
CA LEU A 98 -28.15 -31.06 28.87
C LEU A 98 -27.24 -32.04 29.61
N SER A 99 -25.92 -31.88 29.51
CA SER A 99 -24.95 -32.70 30.22
C SER A 99 -25.09 -32.57 31.75
N ILE A 100 -25.28 -31.34 32.25
CA ILE A 100 -25.54 -31.08 33.67
C ILE A 100 -26.85 -31.76 34.12
N THR A 101 -27.92 -31.61 33.34
CA THR A 101 -29.21 -32.25 33.63
C THR A 101 -29.08 -33.78 33.68
N MET A 102 -28.38 -34.40 32.72
CA MET A 102 -28.17 -35.85 32.69
C MET A 102 -27.34 -36.36 33.88
N LEU A 103 -26.42 -35.54 34.40
CA LEU A 103 -25.58 -35.87 35.57
C LEU A 103 -26.31 -35.62 36.91
N GLY A 104 -27.57 -35.19 36.89
CA GLY A 104 -28.39 -34.99 38.08
C GLY A 104 -28.22 -33.63 38.75
N GLY A 105 -27.66 -32.63 38.05
CA GLY A 105 -27.59 -31.24 38.53
C GLY A 105 -28.87 -30.48 38.21
N GLU A 106 -29.38 -29.70 39.18
CA GLU A 106 -30.42 -28.70 38.91
C GLU A 106 -29.84 -27.58 38.04
N THR A 107 -30.48 -27.28 36.92
CA THR A 107 -30.08 -26.18 36.02
C THR A 107 -30.69 -24.88 36.52
N ASP A 108 -29.85 -23.91 36.90
CA ASP A 108 -30.32 -22.56 37.22
C ASP A 108 -30.85 -21.88 35.95
N ALA A 109 -32.09 -21.40 36.04
CA ALA A 109 -32.83 -20.67 35.00
C ALA A 109 -32.34 -19.23 34.82
#